data_AF-Q9HHE7-F1
#
_entry.id   AF-Q9HHE7-F1
#
_cell.length_a   1.000
_cell.length_b   1.000
_cell.length_c   1.000
_cell.angle_alpha   90.00
_cell.angle_beta   90.00
_cell.angle_gamma   90.00
#
_symmetry.space_group_name_H-M   'P 1'
#
loop_
_entity.id
_entity.type
_entity.pdbx_description
1 polymer ?
#
loop_
_entity_poly.entity_id
_entity_poly.type
_entity_poly.pdbx_seq_one_letter_code
_entity_poly.pdbx_strand_id
1 'polypeptide(L)'
;MSLFMGCHGIPLGCAHTKNMKKVTLEIPDRDERGVSPVIGVILMVAITVILAAVIASFVLGFGGSVNETVQAGADVSENGDGTATVTWISEGTASELEVSVEGVDGNVTLDQVGDSATIQYNSDTDSDNKIDDDDNTITATDDGDGNDPGEVTLQVTVTGIGSEDTRTVIAQEEVTLENQNN
;
A
#
# COMPACT_ATOMS: atom_id res chain seq x y z
N MET A 1 -42.83 -78.76 6.65
CA MET A 1 -42.63 -80.14 6.16
C MET A 1 -41.12 -80.33 6.03
N SER A 2 -40.50 -81.01 6.99
CA SER A 2 -40.08 -82.42 6.85
C SER A 2 -38.87 -82.50 5.92
N LEU A 3 -37.70 -83.04 6.28
CA LEU A 3 -37.42 -84.07 7.27
C LEU A 3 -35.90 -84.35 7.25
N PHE A 4 -35.44 -85.12 8.24
CA PHE A 4 -34.17 -85.85 8.30
C PHE A 4 -32.90 -85.07 8.70
N MET A 5 -32.34 -85.19 9.92
CA MET A 5 -32.03 -86.35 10.80
C MET A 5 -30.74 -87.08 10.41
N GLY A 6 -29.88 -87.23 11.43
CA GLY A 6 -28.92 -88.33 11.56
C GLY A 6 -27.56 -88.02 10.91
N CYS A 7 -26.53 -87.64 11.65
CA CYS A 7 -25.74 -88.49 12.56
C CYS A 7 -25.02 -89.63 11.80
N HIS A 8 -23.68 -89.65 11.83
CA HIS A 8 -22.81 -90.78 12.24
C HIS A 8 -21.42 -90.79 11.57
N GLY A 9 -20.39 -90.98 12.40
CA GLY A 9 -19.00 -91.35 12.01
C GLY A 9 -17.96 -90.31 12.48
N ILE A 10 -17.54 -90.26 13.76
CA ILE A 10 -16.59 -91.15 14.48
C ILE A 10 -15.22 -91.25 13.76
N PRO A 11 -14.03 -91.31 14.42
CA PRO A 11 -13.61 -90.95 15.78
C PRO A 11 -12.34 -90.06 15.88
N LEU A 12 -12.11 -89.58 17.10
CA LEU A 12 -10.86 -89.31 17.83
C LEU A 12 -9.52 -89.33 17.07
N GLY A 13 -8.76 -88.24 17.23
CA GLY A 13 -7.32 -88.22 16.97
C GLY A 13 -6.61 -87.01 17.55
N CYS A 14 -6.21 -87.10 18.83
CA CYS A 14 -5.16 -86.36 19.54
C CYS A 14 -5.20 -84.82 19.62
N ALA A 15 -5.25 -84.36 20.88
CA ALA A 15 -5.07 -82.98 21.30
C ALA A 15 -3.65 -82.46 21.09
N HIS A 16 -3.54 -81.27 20.50
CA HIS A 16 -2.47 -80.32 20.82
C HIS A 16 -3.02 -78.90 20.68
N THR A 17 -3.36 -78.29 21.81
CA THR A 17 -3.91 -76.94 21.90
C THR A 17 -2.75 -75.93 21.80
N LYS A 18 -2.66 -75.20 20.69
CA LYS A 18 -1.75 -74.04 20.60
C LYS A 18 -2.53 -72.77 20.92
N ASN A 19 -2.16 -72.16 22.04
CA ASN A 19 -2.74 -70.94 22.62
C ASN A 19 -2.79 -69.76 21.64
N MET A 20 -3.98 -69.18 21.43
CA MET A 20 -4.13 -67.80 20.96
C MET A 20 -4.50 -66.92 22.15
N LYS A 21 -3.53 -66.19 22.70
CA LYS A 21 -3.81 -65.09 23.63
C LYS A 21 -4.43 -63.94 22.82
N LYS A 22 -5.74 -63.74 22.95
CA LYS A 22 -6.37 -62.49 22.49
C LYS A 22 -5.85 -61.37 23.39
N VAL A 23 -5.07 -60.46 22.82
CA VAL A 23 -4.72 -59.19 23.47
C VAL A 23 -5.89 -58.24 23.20
N THR A 24 -6.72 -58.00 24.22
CA THR A 24 -7.70 -56.92 24.19
C THR A 24 -7.01 -55.68 24.76
N LEU A 25 -6.77 -54.68 23.92
CA LEU A 25 -6.36 -53.35 24.39
C LEU A 25 -7.65 -52.60 24.77
N GLU A 26 -7.91 -52.49 26.05
CA GLU A 26 -8.82 -51.44 26.54
C GLU A 26 -8.10 -50.10 26.34
N ILE A 27 -8.68 -49.22 25.53
CA ILE A 27 -8.23 -47.83 25.44
C ILE A 27 -8.85 -47.14 26.67
N PRO A 28 -8.07 -46.74 27.69
CA PRO A 28 -8.65 -45.94 28.77
C PRO A 28 -9.12 -44.61 28.18
N ASP A 29 -10.38 -44.26 28.41
CA ASP A 29 -11.00 -43.00 27.99
C ASP A 29 -10.09 -41.82 28.32
N ARG A 30 -9.61 -41.13 27.28
CA ARG A 30 -8.66 -40.01 27.40
C ARG A 30 -9.35 -38.67 27.66
N ASP A 31 -10.65 -38.67 27.97
CA ASP A 31 -11.50 -37.47 27.91
C ASP A 31 -11.83 -36.83 29.26
N GLU A 32 -11.17 -37.24 30.36
CA GLU A 32 -11.44 -36.70 31.70
C GLU A 32 -10.22 -36.10 32.40
N ARG A 33 -9.21 -35.64 31.64
CA ARG A 33 -8.23 -34.69 32.19
C ARG A 33 -8.83 -33.29 32.18
N GLY A 34 -9.88 -33.10 32.99
CA GLY A 34 -10.32 -31.78 33.39
C GLY A 34 -9.14 -31.05 34.02
N VAL A 35 -8.72 -29.94 33.41
CA VAL A 35 -7.74 -29.04 34.00
C VAL A 35 -8.22 -28.68 35.41
N SER A 36 -7.39 -28.93 36.42
CA SER A 36 -7.76 -28.57 37.80
C SER A 36 -8.09 -27.07 37.86
N PRO A 37 -9.05 -26.61 38.68
CA PRO A 37 -9.50 -25.22 38.67
C PRO A 37 -8.36 -24.18 38.75
N VAL A 38 -7.32 -24.51 39.51
CA VAL A 38 -6.13 -23.65 39.66
C VAL A 38 -5.24 -23.70 38.42
N ILE A 39 -4.99 -24.88 37.86
CA ILE A 39 -4.15 -25.04 36.66
C ILE A 39 -4.85 -24.46 35.43
N GLY A 40 -6.17 -24.59 35.34
CA GLY A 40 -6.97 -24.00 34.26
C GLY A 40 -6.88 -22.48 34.24
N VAL A 41 -6.94 -21.85 35.42
CA VAL A 41 -6.78 -20.38 35.54
C VAL A 41 -5.38 -19.95 35.13
N ILE A 42 -4.33 -20.66 35.57
CA ILE A 42 -2.95 -20.34 35.17
C ILE A 42 -2.77 -20.45 33.66
N LEU A 43 -3.27 -21.52 33.05
CA LEU A 43 -3.17 -21.73 31.59
C LEU A 43 -3.96 -20.69 30.80
N MET A 44 -5.17 -20.34 31.25
CA MET A 44 -6.01 -19.32 30.63
C MET A 44 -5.37 -17.93 30.70
N VAL A 45 -4.79 -17.57 31.84
CA VAL A 45 -4.11 -16.28 32.00
C VAL A 45 -2.82 -16.26 31.19
N ALA A 46 -2.03 -17.34 31.19
CA ALA A 46 -0.77 -17.39 30.46
C ALA A 46 -0.95 -17.13 28.95
N ILE A 47 -1.92 -17.81 28.30
CA ILE A 47 -2.12 -17.65 26.86
C ILE A 47 -2.66 -16.26 26.50
N THR A 48 -3.58 -15.72 27.31
CA THR A 48 -4.15 -14.39 27.06
C THR A 48 -3.11 -13.28 27.23
N VAL A 49 -2.20 -13.41 28.20
CA VAL A 49 -1.08 -12.47 28.37
C VAL A 49 -0.13 -12.50 27.18
N ILE A 50 0.22 -13.70 26.68
CA ILE A 50 1.08 -13.83 25.49
C ILE A 50 0.40 -13.22 24.26
N LEU A 51 -0.86 -13.57 24.00
CA LEU A 51 -1.59 -13.05 22.84
C LEU A 51 -1.76 -11.53 22.90
N ALA A 52 -2.08 -10.98 24.08
CA ALA A 52 -2.19 -9.55 24.27
C ALA A 52 -0.86 -8.82 24.01
N ALA A 53 0.25 -9.34 24.54
CA ALA A 53 1.58 -8.74 24.34
C ALA A 53 2.02 -8.77 22.86
N VAL A 54 1.74 -9.88 22.18
CA VAL A 54 2.08 -10.05 20.75
C VAL A 54 1.26 -9.09 19.89
N ILE A 55 -0.05 -9.02 20.08
CA ILE A 55 -0.91 -8.08 19.33
C ILE A 55 -0.53 -6.63 19.65
N ALA A 56 -0.23 -6.28 20.91
CA ALA A 56 0.24 -4.94 21.27
C ALA A 56 1.55 -4.59 20.56
N SER A 57 2.47 -5.55 20.42
CA SER A 57 3.72 -5.35 19.67
C SER A 57 3.47 -5.17 18.17
N PHE A 58 2.51 -5.89 17.60
CA PHE A 58 2.10 -5.68 16.21
C PHE A 58 1.40 -4.33 16.01
N VAL A 59 0.49 -3.94 16.89
CA VAL A 59 -0.24 -2.67 16.83
C VAL A 59 0.71 -1.48 17.00
N LEU A 60 1.63 -1.55 17.97
CA LEU A 60 2.65 -0.50 18.15
C LEU A 60 3.67 -0.49 17.01
N GLY A 61 4.01 -1.66 16.45
CA GLY A 61 4.89 -1.79 15.30
C GLY A 61 4.34 -1.15 14.02
N PHE A 62 3.02 -1.00 13.88
CA PHE A 62 2.39 -0.24 12.80
C PHE A 62 2.24 1.26 13.10
N GLY A 63 2.38 1.67 14.37
CA GLY A 63 2.23 3.07 14.77
C GLY A 63 3.31 4.00 14.21
N GLY A 64 4.49 3.46 13.87
CA GLY A 64 5.62 4.23 13.31
C GLY A 64 5.72 4.26 11.79
N SER A 65 4.85 3.52 11.07
CA SER A 65 4.84 3.50 9.60
C SER A 65 3.59 4.14 9.00
N VAL A 66 2.80 4.87 9.80
CA VAL A 66 1.81 5.79 9.26
C VAL A 66 2.60 6.93 8.64
N ASN A 67 2.92 6.78 7.36
CA ASN A 67 3.57 7.83 6.56
C ASN A 67 2.76 9.12 6.77
N GLU A 68 3.36 10.10 7.41
CA GLU A 68 2.70 11.36 7.74
C GLU A 68 2.44 12.10 6.43
N THR A 69 1.27 11.88 5.84
CA THR A 69 0.90 12.52 4.58
C THR A 69 0.85 14.02 4.78
N VAL A 70 1.58 14.73 3.93
CA VAL A 70 1.48 16.18 3.86
C VAL A 70 0.11 16.53 3.31
N GLN A 71 -0.59 17.42 4.00
CA GLN A 71 -1.88 17.93 3.59
C GLN A 71 -1.68 19.37 3.17
N ALA A 72 -1.96 19.72 1.92
CA ALA A 72 -1.97 21.09 1.44
C ALA A 72 -2.97 21.21 0.28
N GLY A 73 -3.43 22.41 0.02
CA GLY A 73 -4.28 22.72 -1.13
C GLY A 73 -3.48 23.45 -2.19
N ALA A 74 -3.42 22.91 -3.39
CA ALA A 74 -2.93 23.59 -4.58
C ALA A 74 -4.04 23.61 -5.63
N ASP A 75 -4.11 24.69 -6.39
CA ASP A 75 -5.00 24.86 -7.54
C ASP A 75 -4.13 24.89 -8.79
N VAL A 76 -4.46 24.08 -9.80
CA VAL A 76 -3.83 24.11 -11.11
C VAL A 76 -4.89 24.60 -12.08
N SER A 77 -4.61 25.68 -12.81
CA SER A 77 -5.58 26.30 -13.69
C SER A 77 -4.96 26.65 -15.04
N GLU A 78 -5.64 26.27 -16.12
CA GLU A 78 -5.31 26.72 -17.47
C GLU A 78 -5.81 28.16 -17.66
N ASN A 79 -4.91 29.05 -18.09
CA ASN A 79 -5.22 30.42 -18.41
C ASN A 79 -5.67 30.54 -19.87
N GLY A 80 -6.53 31.52 -20.15
CA GLY A 80 -7.02 31.80 -21.51
C GLY A 80 -5.97 32.41 -22.46
N ASP A 81 -4.71 32.52 -22.03
CA ASP A 81 -3.55 32.95 -22.82
C ASP A 81 -2.63 31.77 -23.22
N GLY A 82 -3.06 30.54 -22.95
CA GLY A 82 -2.31 29.33 -23.29
C GLY A 82 -1.20 28.97 -22.29
N THR A 83 -1.15 29.64 -21.13
CA THR A 83 -0.29 29.26 -20.00
C THR A 83 -1.10 28.52 -18.93
N ALA A 84 -0.42 27.96 -17.94
CA ALA A 84 -1.06 27.42 -16.73
C ALA A 84 -0.47 28.01 -15.48
N THR A 85 -1.29 28.20 -14.45
CA THR A 85 -0.85 28.70 -13.16
C THR A 85 -1.13 27.67 -12.09
N VAL A 86 -0.13 27.38 -11.28
CA VAL A 86 -0.28 26.63 -10.04
C VAL A 86 -0.26 27.60 -8.88
N THR A 87 -1.30 27.62 -8.05
CA THR A 87 -1.41 28.52 -6.90
C THR A 87 -1.48 27.74 -5.60
N TRP A 88 -0.68 28.12 -4.61
CA TRP A 88 -0.82 27.58 -3.26
C TRP A 88 -2.03 28.21 -2.56
N ILE A 89 -3.11 27.45 -2.38
CA ILE A 89 -4.37 27.94 -1.81
C ILE A 89 -4.56 27.61 -0.32
N SER A 90 -3.87 26.60 0.21
CA SER A 90 -4.00 26.21 1.62
C SER A 90 -2.74 25.53 2.17
N GLU A 91 -2.18 26.09 3.26
CA GLU A 91 -0.93 25.62 3.90
C GLU A 91 -1.04 24.17 4.41
N GLY A 92 -2.11 23.88 5.15
CA GLY A 92 -2.32 22.61 5.82
C GLY A 92 -1.16 22.23 6.75
N THR A 93 -0.39 21.19 6.40
CA THR A 93 0.83 20.72 7.08
C THR A 93 2.08 20.79 6.20
N ALA A 94 1.97 21.40 5.01
CA ALA A 94 3.13 21.63 4.15
C ALA A 94 3.92 22.85 4.62
N SER A 95 5.24 22.72 4.66
CA SER A 95 6.18 23.83 4.81
C SER A 95 6.47 24.51 3.47
N GLU A 96 6.37 23.77 2.36
CA GLU A 96 6.72 24.22 1.01
C GLU A 96 5.95 23.37 -0.02
N LEU A 97 5.69 23.94 -1.21
CA LEU A 97 5.16 23.22 -2.36
C LEU A 97 6.18 23.24 -3.50
N GLU A 98 6.47 22.07 -4.04
CA GLU A 98 7.25 21.92 -5.27
C GLU A 98 6.32 21.69 -6.46
N VAL A 99 6.47 22.48 -7.50
CA VAL A 99 5.76 22.34 -8.78
C VAL A 99 6.74 21.80 -9.81
N SER A 100 6.41 20.66 -10.41
CA SER A 100 7.20 20.04 -11.47
C SER A 100 6.32 19.70 -12.66
N VAL A 101 6.90 19.72 -13.85
CA VAL A 101 6.20 19.45 -15.11
C VAL A 101 6.89 18.29 -15.81
N GLU A 102 6.12 17.39 -16.38
CA GLU A 102 6.65 16.29 -17.17
C GLU A 102 7.54 16.80 -18.30
N GLY A 103 8.72 16.17 -18.45
CA GLY A 103 9.71 16.55 -19.45
C GLY A 103 10.70 17.63 -19.01
N VAL A 104 10.38 18.42 -17.97
CA VAL A 104 11.29 19.44 -17.43
C VAL A 104 12.07 18.90 -16.23
N ASP A 105 13.40 18.93 -16.31
CA ASP A 105 14.26 18.50 -15.20
C ASP A 105 14.33 19.58 -14.12
N GLY A 106 13.55 19.40 -13.05
CA GLY A 106 13.60 20.23 -11.85
C GLY A 106 12.21 20.57 -11.32
N ASN A 107 12.16 21.50 -10.36
CA ASN A 107 10.92 22.02 -9.80
C ASN A 107 11.06 23.50 -9.43
N VAL A 108 9.92 24.18 -9.34
CA VAL A 108 9.79 25.50 -8.72
C VAL A 108 9.28 25.31 -7.30
N THR A 109 9.87 26.03 -6.35
CA THR A 109 9.54 25.97 -4.92
C THR A 109 8.67 27.16 -4.53
N LEU A 110 7.49 26.89 -3.98
CA LEU A 110 6.58 27.89 -3.43
C LEU A 110 6.67 27.83 -1.89
N ASP A 111 7.08 28.94 -1.28
CA ASP A 111 7.38 29.01 0.16
C ASP A 111 6.19 29.47 1.01
N GLN A 112 5.19 30.12 0.40
CA GLN A 112 4.05 30.68 1.13
C GLN A 112 2.70 30.49 0.43
N VAL A 113 1.62 30.42 1.22
CA VAL A 113 0.26 30.45 0.69
C VAL A 113 0.00 31.75 -0.07
N GLY A 114 -0.53 31.62 -1.27
CA GLY A 114 -0.76 32.72 -2.20
C GLY A 114 0.34 32.86 -3.25
N ASP A 115 1.49 32.21 -3.05
CA ASP A 115 2.52 32.12 -4.10
C ASP A 115 1.99 31.27 -5.26
N SER A 116 2.48 31.58 -6.46
CA SER A 116 2.09 30.89 -7.67
C SER A 116 3.30 30.62 -8.56
N ALA A 117 3.25 29.49 -9.26
CA ALA A 117 4.16 29.18 -10.35
C ALA A 117 3.42 29.25 -11.68
N THR A 118 4.07 29.80 -12.70
CA THR A 118 3.55 29.83 -14.07
C THR A 118 4.22 28.76 -14.89
N ILE A 119 3.45 28.06 -15.71
CA ILE A 119 3.90 27.01 -16.61
C ILE A 119 3.55 27.47 -18.02
N GLN A 120 4.54 27.48 -18.88
CA GLN A 120 4.43 27.96 -20.25
C GLN A 120 5.08 26.98 -21.21
N TYR A 121 4.58 26.96 -22.44
CA TYR A 121 5.14 26.19 -23.52
C TYR A 121 5.75 27.11 -24.57
N ASN A 122 6.96 26.78 -25.00
CA ASN A 122 7.65 27.52 -26.04
C ASN A 122 8.33 26.53 -27.00
N SER A 123 7.87 26.45 -28.24
CA SER A 123 8.54 25.72 -29.32
C SER A 123 9.44 26.67 -30.12
N ASP A 124 10.61 26.98 -29.54
CA ASP A 124 11.74 27.48 -30.31
C ASP A 124 12.67 26.32 -30.64
N THR A 125 13.28 26.35 -31.83
CA THR A 125 14.21 25.29 -32.28
C THR A 125 15.54 25.32 -31.50
N ASP A 126 15.77 26.34 -30.68
CA ASP A 126 17.01 26.57 -29.93
C ASP A 126 16.77 26.80 -28.42
N SER A 127 15.55 26.50 -27.94
CA SER A 127 15.20 26.63 -26.52
C SER A 127 15.36 25.28 -25.80
N ASP A 128 15.95 25.32 -24.61
CA ASP A 128 15.98 24.19 -23.68
C ASP A 128 14.87 24.37 -22.63
N ASN A 129 14.42 23.26 -22.03
CA ASN A 129 13.57 23.32 -20.84
C ASN A 129 14.23 24.18 -19.76
N LYS A 130 13.50 25.18 -19.27
CA LYS A 130 14.03 26.19 -18.36
C LYS A 130 13.14 26.34 -17.14
N ILE A 131 13.76 26.43 -15.98
CA ILE A 131 13.13 26.91 -14.74
C ILE A 131 13.71 28.28 -14.42
N ASP A 132 12.84 29.24 -14.14
CA ASP A 132 13.19 30.57 -13.69
C ASP A 132 12.71 30.74 -12.24
N ASP A 133 13.63 30.55 -11.29
CA ASP A 133 13.33 30.63 -9.85
C ASP A 133 13.00 32.05 -9.38
N ASP A 134 13.47 33.08 -10.10
CA ASP A 134 13.20 34.47 -9.73
C ASP A 134 11.73 34.85 -10.02
N ASP A 135 11.18 34.32 -11.11
CA ASP A 135 9.81 34.58 -11.58
C ASP A 135 8.87 33.35 -11.37
N ASN A 136 9.32 32.31 -10.67
CA ASN A 136 8.59 31.05 -10.48
C ASN A 136 7.99 30.48 -11.77
N THR A 137 8.75 30.50 -12.86
CA THR A 137 8.27 30.14 -14.19
C THR A 137 8.92 28.86 -14.71
N ILE A 138 8.12 27.91 -15.15
CA ILE A 138 8.55 26.67 -15.80
C ILE A 138 8.25 26.79 -17.29
N THR A 139 9.29 26.80 -18.11
CA THR A 139 9.17 26.77 -19.58
C THR A 139 9.47 25.37 -20.06
N ALA A 140 8.45 24.70 -20.58
CA ALA A 140 8.58 23.48 -21.34
C ALA A 140 8.80 23.81 -22.82
N THR A 141 9.67 23.07 -23.46
CA THR A 141 10.03 23.22 -24.87
C THR A 141 9.97 21.87 -25.56
N ASP A 142 9.66 21.90 -26.85
CA ASP A 142 9.73 20.73 -27.71
C ASP A 142 11.17 20.41 -28.10
N ASP A 143 11.47 19.15 -28.44
CA ASP A 143 12.83 18.60 -28.62
C ASP A 143 13.62 19.17 -29.82
N GLY A 144 13.30 20.37 -30.30
CA GLY A 144 14.00 21.06 -31.38
C GLY A 144 13.94 20.32 -32.71
N ASP A 145 12.96 19.41 -32.88
CA ASP A 145 12.85 18.55 -34.05
C ASP A 145 12.27 19.27 -35.29
N GLY A 146 11.86 20.53 -35.10
CA GLY A 146 11.30 21.43 -36.11
C GLY A 146 9.81 21.18 -36.40
N ASN A 147 9.17 20.27 -35.68
CA ASN A 147 7.72 20.10 -35.68
C ASN A 147 7.15 20.99 -34.59
N ASP A 148 6.63 22.17 -34.93
CA ASP A 148 5.88 22.97 -33.98
C ASP A 148 4.41 22.50 -33.95
N PRO A 149 3.97 21.76 -32.92
CA PRO A 149 2.58 21.31 -32.82
C PRO A 149 1.61 22.45 -32.50
N GLY A 150 2.09 23.65 -32.15
CA GLY A 150 1.28 24.81 -31.75
C GLY A 150 0.69 24.70 -30.34
N GLU A 151 0.42 23.49 -29.86
CA GLU A 151 -0.04 23.18 -28.50
C GLU A 151 0.61 21.89 -27.99
N VAL A 152 0.81 21.79 -26.67
CA VAL A 152 1.32 20.60 -25.99
C VAL A 152 0.47 20.28 -24.76
N THR A 153 0.22 19.01 -24.49
CA THR A 153 -0.40 18.56 -23.24
C THR A 153 0.68 17.98 -22.33
N LEU A 154 0.81 18.52 -21.12
CA LEU A 154 1.82 18.11 -20.13
C LEU A 154 1.18 17.77 -18.78
N GLN A 155 1.76 16.82 -18.08
CA GLN A 155 1.37 16.53 -16.70
C GLN A 155 2.09 17.47 -15.73
N VAL A 156 1.32 18.23 -14.97
CA VAL A 156 1.78 19.08 -13.87
C VAL A 156 1.61 18.31 -12.57
N THR A 157 2.69 18.19 -11.81
CA THR A 157 2.72 17.53 -10.50
C THR A 157 3.07 18.53 -9.41
N VAL A 158 2.20 18.65 -8.41
CA VAL A 158 2.43 19.46 -7.22
C VAL A 158 2.68 18.56 -6.02
N THR A 159 3.83 18.76 -5.38
CA THR A 159 4.30 17.97 -4.23
C THR A 159 4.39 18.86 -3.01
N GLY A 160 3.65 18.53 -1.95
CA GLY A 160 3.79 19.17 -0.65
C GLY A 160 4.94 18.56 0.15
N ILE A 161 5.74 19.41 0.77
CA ILE A 161 6.89 19.05 1.61
C ILE A 161 6.56 19.34 3.07
N GLY A 162 6.66 18.33 3.92
CA GLY A 162 6.37 18.41 5.35
C GLY A 162 7.61 18.57 6.23
N SER A 163 7.38 18.74 7.53
CA SER A 163 8.39 19.04 8.55
C SER A 163 9.51 18.00 8.75
N GLU A 164 9.38 16.80 8.17
CA GLU A 164 10.37 15.71 8.25
C GLU A 164 10.87 15.27 6.86
N ASP A 165 10.91 16.20 5.90
CA ASP A 165 11.19 15.94 4.47
C ASP A 165 10.20 14.95 3.83
N THR A 166 9.04 14.75 4.47
CA THR A 166 7.98 13.91 3.90
C THR A 166 7.44 14.59 2.65
N ARG A 167 7.47 13.89 1.52
CA ARG A 167 6.98 14.37 0.24
C ARG A 167 5.67 13.68 -0.09
N THR A 168 4.62 14.44 -0.35
CA THR A 168 3.32 13.91 -0.78
C THR A 168 2.86 14.64 -2.02
N VAL A 169 2.49 13.90 -3.05
CA VAL A 169 1.85 14.50 -4.23
C VAL A 169 0.42 14.89 -3.85
N ILE A 170 0.12 16.19 -3.91
CA ILE A 170 -1.16 16.77 -3.47
C ILE A 170 -2.09 17.08 -4.64
N ALA A 171 -1.53 17.40 -5.81
CA ALA A 171 -2.28 17.64 -7.04
C ALA A 171 -1.48 17.11 -8.25
N GLN A 172 -2.19 16.54 -9.21
CA GLN A 172 -1.66 16.12 -10.50
C GLN A 172 -2.72 16.40 -11.55
N GLU A 173 -2.39 17.21 -12.54
CA GLU A 173 -3.33 17.64 -13.58
C GLU A 173 -2.64 17.63 -14.95
N GLU A 174 -3.37 17.19 -15.97
CA GLU A 174 -2.93 17.31 -17.36
C GLU A 174 -3.40 18.66 -17.88
N VAL A 175 -2.45 19.45 -18.38
CA VAL A 175 -2.70 20.82 -18.84
C VAL A 175 -2.30 20.95 -20.30
N THR A 176 -3.16 21.55 -21.11
CA THR A 176 -2.86 21.90 -22.50
C THR A 176 -2.37 23.34 -22.59
N LEU A 177 -1.16 23.52 -23.09
CA LEU A 177 -0.47 24.81 -23.23
C LEU A 177 -0.35 25.18 -24.71
N GLU A 178 -0.54 26.45 -25.02
CA GLU A 178 -0.32 26.99 -26.37
C GLU A 178 1.11 27.53 -26.48
N ASN A 179 1.69 27.41 -27.68
CA ASN A 179 3.02 27.94 -27.97
C ASN A 179 3.06 29.47 -27.80
N GLN A 180 3.88 29.94 -26.86
CA GLN A 180 4.05 31.36 -26.56
C GLN A 180 4.96 32.12 -27.54
N ASN A 181 5.60 31.42 -28.48
CA ASN A 181 6.62 31.97 -29.39
C ASN A 181 6.09 32.41 -30.78
N ASN A 182 4.76 32.48 -30.96
CA ASN A 182 4.12 32.84 -32.23
C ASN A 182 4.23 34.34 -32.58
#